data_AF-A0A6L7PZ17-F1
#
_entry.id   AF-A0A6L7PZ17-F1
#
_cell.length_a   1.000
_cell.length_b   1.000
_cell.length_c   1.000
_cell.angle_alpha   90.00
_cell.angle_beta   90.00
_cell.angle_gamma   90.00
#
_symmetry.space_group_name_H-M   'P 1'
#
loop_
_entity.id
_entity.type
_entity.pdbx_description
1 polymer ?
#
loop_
_entity_poly.entity_id
_entity_poly.type
_entity_poly.pdbx_seq_one_letter_code
_entity_poly.pdbx_strand_id
1 'polypeptide(L)'
;MRRLGWIEDEGDDLSKRIVDEISRLPWMRETVTGDVVAALDWFERIDRSDEALVLSLLDMPFLKSLEGQDLLILEAVRRMARDEKKTVALKESRIFIEGIKDMDYPLVAAAGTLRDADEIGRMLTPGYGRVETWQGQTELTPDLTVSVVRTEGDPLPGTMAEIVRILGMLEGFMDIPLPNPNPVFVFNDASSRVPGSQGTRYGFAYGLRSDREQIKDYGGRELLPSVVIHEVAHDYFGSPLKSWYNHLPVIAFEYIYRLDGRDPTELPAEVLDVIERRECEARNIKHHEEMEERWEEREQFRCGHYLGFWLGRELLEAVGQEEFLFKIRNMHRISQAELAKGGNPGIDQIRELFPDQLATVDRYWSGEVGTPEMR
;
A
#
# COMPACT_ATOMS: atom_id res chain seq x y z
N MET A 1 6.07 -12.62 27.74
CA MET A 1 7.48 -12.23 27.59
C MET A 1 8.38 -13.43 27.80
N ARG A 2 8.69 -14.15 26.73
CA ARG A 2 9.65 -15.27 26.69
C ARG A 2 10.87 -14.78 25.90
N ARG A 3 12.03 -14.86 26.56
CA ARG A 3 13.44 -14.76 26.14
C ARG A 3 13.76 -14.34 24.70
N LEU A 4 14.45 -13.21 24.57
CA LEU A 4 15.44 -12.96 23.51
C LEU A 4 16.56 -14.00 23.69
N GLY A 5 16.55 -15.02 22.84
CA GLY A 5 17.52 -16.10 22.83
C GLY A 5 18.00 -16.31 21.41
N TRP A 6 18.83 -15.38 20.93
CA TRP A 6 19.62 -15.55 19.72
C TRP A 6 20.93 -14.78 19.90
N ILE A 7 22.04 -15.49 19.71
CA ILE A 7 23.40 -15.13 19.25
C ILE A 7 24.35 -16.19 19.87
N GLU A 8 24.42 -17.34 19.21
CA GLU A 8 25.52 -18.31 19.22
C GLU A 8 25.53 -18.79 17.75
N ASP A 9 26.54 -18.60 16.90
CA ASP A 9 27.98 -18.75 17.05
C ASP A 9 28.71 -17.90 15.96
N GLU A 10 29.93 -17.42 16.28
CA GLU A 10 31.01 -16.96 15.39
C GLU A 10 30.81 -15.72 14.46
N GLY A 11 29.77 -14.89 14.67
CA GLY A 11 29.59 -13.53 14.09
C GLY A 11 29.69 -12.38 15.11
N ASP A 12 30.41 -12.64 16.19
CA ASP A 12 29.99 -12.31 17.56
C ASP A 12 30.31 -10.88 18.08
N ASP A 13 30.82 -9.98 17.24
CA ASP A 13 31.09 -8.57 17.62
C ASP A 13 30.11 -7.59 16.96
N LEU A 14 29.58 -7.95 15.78
CA LEU A 14 28.76 -7.05 14.99
C LEU A 14 27.30 -7.00 15.46
N SER A 15 26.65 -8.15 15.55
CA SER A 15 25.28 -8.22 16.07
C SER A 15 25.24 -7.65 17.49
N LYS A 16 26.32 -7.82 18.28
CA LYS A 16 26.48 -7.15 19.57
C LYS A 16 26.56 -5.63 19.45
N ARG A 17 27.32 -5.07 18.51
CA ARG A 17 27.37 -3.61 18.27
C ARG A 17 26.02 -3.05 17.84
N ILE A 18 25.31 -3.70 16.92
CA ILE A 18 23.97 -3.25 16.47
C ILE A 18 22.99 -3.30 17.64
N VAL A 19 22.96 -4.40 18.40
CA VAL A 19 22.14 -4.55 19.60
C VAL A 19 22.49 -3.50 20.66
N ASP A 20 23.78 -3.23 20.87
CA ASP A 20 24.26 -2.21 21.80
C ASP A 20 23.82 -0.80 21.40
N GLU A 21 23.91 -0.44 20.12
CA GLU A 21 23.46 0.87 19.64
C GLU A 21 21.94 1.02 19.69
N ILE A 22 21.17 0.00 19.28
CA ILE A 22 19.71 0.00 19.44
C ILE A 22 19.34 0.18 20.92
N SER A 23 20.00 -0.55 21.83
CA SER A 23 19.74 -0.47 23.27
C SER A 23 20.06 0.90 23.89
N ARG A 24 20.80 1.76 23.19
CA ARG A 24 21.09 3.14 23.61
C ARG A 24 20.06 4.14 23.12
N LEU A 25 19.18 3.78 22.19
CA LEU A 25 18.15 4.67 21.67
C LEU A 25 17.15 5.08 22.78
N PRO A 26 16.69 6.34 22.82
CA PRO A 26 15.82 6.84 23.89
C PRO A 26 14.52 6.02 24.05
N TRP A 27 13.85 5.71 22.94
CA TRP A 27 12.58 4.98 22.91
C TRP A 27 12.69 3.53 23.42
N MET A 28 13.87 2.92 23.38
CA MET A 28 14.09 1.58 23.96
C MET A 28 13.96 1.55 25.49
N ARG A 29 14.05 2.71 26.14
CA ARG A 29 14.00 2.83 27.61
C ARG A 29 12.63 3.24 28.15
N GLU A 30 11.77 3.79 27.30
CA GLU A 30 10.58 4.52 27.74
C GLU A 30 9.33 3.65 27.86
N THR A 31 9.11 2.68 26.97
CA THR A 31 8.17 1.52 27.09
C THR A 31 8.24 0.71 25.79
N VAL A 32 8.12 -0.63 25.85
CA VAL A 32 7.98 -1.45 24.63
C VAL A 32 6.54 -1.35 24.11
N THR A 33 6.32 -0.48 23.13
CA THR A 33 5.05 -0.37 22.37
C THR A 33 5.04 -1.32 21.18
N GLY A 34 3.90 -1.45 20.49
CA GLY A 34 3.83 -2.20 19.23
C GLY A 34 4.80 -1.65 18.17
N ASP A 35 5.00 -0.33 18.16
CA ASP A 35 5.90 0.36 17.24
C ASP A 35 7.36 -0.01 17.48
N VAL A 36 7.79 -0.05 18.75
CA VAL A 36 9.11 -0.52 19.16
C VAL A 36 9.36 -1.95 18.67
N VAL A 37 8.37 -2.84 18.82
CA VAL A 37 8.49 -4.23 18.35
C VAL A 37 8.62 -4.29 16.83
N ALA A 38 7.82 -3.52 16.09
CA ALA A 38 7.89 -3.46 14.63
C ALA A 38 9.25 -2.94 14.14
N ALA A 39 9.82 -1.92 14.79
CA ALA A 39 11.16 -1.43 14.48
C ALA A 39 12.24 -2.48 14.75
N LEU A 40 12.14 -3.23 15.86
CA LEU A 40 13.08 -4.30 16.18
C LEU A 40 13.02 -5.44 15.16
N ASP A 41 11.82 -5.92 14.82
CA ASP A 41 11.60 -6.95 13.79
C ASP A 41 12.16 -6.51 12.43
N TRP A 42 12.15 -5.20 12.16
CA TRP A 42 12.73 -4.62 10.96
C TRP A 42 14.25 -4.66 10.95
N PHE A 43 14.90 -4.17 12.01
CA PHE A 43 16.35 -4.20 12.14
C PHE A 43 16.91 -5.62 12.05
N GLU A 44 16.23 -6.58 12.69
CA GLU A 44 16.60 -8.01 12.67
C GLU A 44 16.58 -8.60 11.24
N ARG A 45 15.77 -8.04 10.33
CA ARG A 45 15.69 -8.48 8.92
C ARG A 45 16.76 -7.88 8.03
N ILE A 46 17.39 -6.77 8.41
CA ILE A 46 18.47 -6.13 7.63
C ILE A 46 19.84 -6.71 7.96
N ASP A 47 19.96 -7.38 9.11
CA ASP A 47 21.16 -8.06 9.62
C ASP A 47 21.72 -9.18 8.69
N ARG A 48 21.10 -9.41 7.53
CA ARG A 48 21.60 -10.38 6.54
C ARG A 48 22.14 -9.77 5.25
N SER A 49 21.99 -8.46 5.02
CA SER A 49 22.28 -7.89 3.68
C SER A 49 23.13 -6.62 3.64
N ASP A 50 23.21 -5.77 4.67
CA ASP A 50 24.14 -4.62 4.66
C ASP A 50 24.36 -3.94 6.04
N GLU A 51 25.44 -4.31 6.73
CA GLU A 51 25.86 -3.75 8.03
C GLU A 51 25.98 -2.22 8.04
N ALA A 52 26.65 -1.66 7.03
CA ALA A 52 26.97 -0.25 6.99
C ALA A 52 25.69 0.60 6.86
N LEU A 53 24.67 0.06 6.20
CA LEU A 53 23.36 0.70 6.15
C LEU A 53 22.69 0.73 7.52
N VAL A 54 22.67 -0.38 8.26
CA VAL A 54 22.04 -0.45 9.61
C VAL A 54 22.67 0.54 10.56
N LEU A 55 24.00 0.57 10.63
CA LEU A 55 24.71 1.50 11.50
C LEU A 55 24.45 2.96 11.10
N SER A 56 24.46 3.26 9.79
CA SER A 56 24.14 4.62 9.30
C SER A 56 22.71 5.05 9.65
N LEU A 57 21.77 4.11 9.67
CA LEU A 57 20.39 4.37 10.08
C LEU A 57 20.29 4.68 11.57
N LEU A 58 20.92 3.87 12.43
CA LEU A 58 20.88 4.06 13.88
C LEU A 58 21.44 5.42 14.32
N ASP A 59 22.35 6.01 13.54
CA ASP A 59 22.88 7.35 13.77
C ASP A 59 21.95 8.49 13.28
N MET A 60 20.84 8.17 12.60
CA MET A 60 19.96 9.18 12.01
C MET A 60 19.15 9.97 13.06
N PRO A 61 18.91 11.27 12.81
CA PRO A 61 18.16 12.11 13.74
C PRO A 61 16.73 11.63 14.02
N PHE A 62 16.02 11.10 13.02
CA PHE A 62 14.62 10.69 13.17
C PHE A 62 14.46 9.54 14.17
N LEU A 63 15.43 8.61 14.26
CA LEU A 63 15.40 7.49 15.20
C LEU A 63 15.67 7.86 16.67
N LYS A 64 15.87 9.14 16.99
CA LYS A 64 16.01 9.62 18.38
C LYS A 64 14.69 9.58 19.14
N SER A 65 13.57 9.74 18.44
CA SER A 65 12.22 9.39 18.87
C SER A 65 11.74 8.24 17.98
N LEU A 66 10.78 7.44 18.45
CA LEU A 66 10.10 6.51 17.56
C LEU A 66 8.63 6.88 17.56
N GLU A 67 8.23 7.60 16.52
CA GLU A 67 6.87 7.95 16.20
C GLU A 67 6.36 7.07 15.05
N GLY A 68 5.05 7.13 14.81
CA GLY A 68 4.44 6.34 13.74
C GLY A 68 5.08 6.58 12.37
N GLN A 69 5.48 7.83 12.05
CA GLN A 69 6.13 8.18 10.78
C GLN A 69 7.50 7.51 10.59
N ASP A 70 8.23 7.27 11.68
CA ASP A 70 9.59 6.72 11.64
C ASP A 70 9.58 5.27 11.16
N LEU A 71 8.57 4.48 11.55
CA LEU A 71 8.38 3.11 11.06
C LEU A 71 8.17 3.05 9.55
N LEU A 72 7.52 4.06 9.00
CA LEU A 72 7.19 4.12 7.58
C LEU A 72 8.44 4.46 6.78
N ILE A 73 9.28 5.37 7.30
CA ILE A 73 10.62 5.65 6.76
C ILE A 73 11.42 4.35 6.76
N LEU A 74 11.49 3.63 7.90
CA LEU A 74 12.21 2.37 7.99
C LEU A 74 11.70 1.37 6.92
N GLU A 75 10.39 1.13 6.80
CA GLU A 75 9.89 0.21 5.78
C GLU A 75 10.23 0.63 4.35
N ALA A 76 10.18 1.93 4.02
CA ALA A 76 10.61 2.45 2.73
C ALA A 76 12.12 2.19 2.49
N VAL A 77 12.97 2.46 3.48
CA VAL A 77 14.40 2.14 3.43
C VAL A 77 14.61 0.65 3.21
N ARG A 78 13.86 -0.22 3.88
CA ARG A 78 13.97 -1.69 3.72
C ARG A 78 13.81 -2.11 2.28
N ARG A 79 12.79 -1.56 1.62
CA ARG A 79 12.41 -1.92 0.26
C ARG A 79 13.47 -1.52 -0.73
N MET A 80 14.01 -0.32 -0.55
CA MET A 80 15.15 0.15 -1.31
C MET A 80 16.38 -0.71 -1.02
N ALA A 81 16.60 -1.14 0.22
CA ALA A 81 17.74 -1.97 0.62
C ALA A 81 17.66 -3.46 0.26
N ARG A 82 16.64 -3.91 -0.49
CA ARG A 82 16.49 -5.34 -0.90
C ARG A 82 17.47 -5.78 -1.97
N ASP A 83 18.14 -4.85 -2.64
CA ASP A 83 19.07 -5.10 -3.75
C ASP A 83 20.32 -4.23 -3.57
N GLU A 84 21.49 -4.82 -3.77
CA GLU A 84 22.80 -4.16 -3.62
C GLU A 84 22.89 -2.85 -4.40
N LYS A 85 22.40 -2.79 -5.65
CA LYS A 85 22.44 -1.57 -6.48
C LYS A 85 21.61 -0.44 -5.89
N LYS A 86 20.47 -0.77 -5.30
CA LYS A 86 19.59 0.20 -4.67
C LYS A 86 20.14 0.66 -3.32
N THR A 87 20.80 -0.24 -2.58
CA THR A 87 21.52 0.11 -1.36
C THR A 87 22.67 1.09 -1.63
N VAL A 88 23.39 0.92 -2.75
CA VAL A 88 24.38 1.91 -3.20
C VAL A 88 23.71 3.26 -3.48
N ALA A 89 22.63 3.29 -4.28
CA ALA A 89 21.90 4.52 -4.57
C ALA A 89 21.39 5.24 -3.31
N LEU A 90 20.94 4.49 -2.30
CA LEU A 90 20.58 5.03 -0.99
C LEU A 90 21.77 5.70 -0.29
N LYS A 91 22.88 4.98 -0.14
CA LYS A 91 24.08 5.44 0.57
C LYS A 91 24.74 6.65 -0.09
N GLU A 92 24.67 6.74 -1.41
CA GLU A 92 25.19 7.87 -2.18
C GLU A 92 24.24 9.09 -2.17
N SER A 93 22.99 8.91 -1.73
CA SER A 93 22.04 10.00 -1.69
C SER A 93 22.36 11.01 -0.58
N ARG A 94 22.25 12.30 -0.93
CA ARG A 94 22.54 13.39 0.01
C ARG A 94 21.61 13.37 1.23
N ILE A 95 20.35 12.99 1.05
CA ILE A 95 19.36 12.86 2.14
C ILE A 95 19.83 11.83 3.18
N PHE A 96 20.38 10.70 2.74
CA PHE A 96 20.93 9.70 3.67
C PHE A 96 22.23 10.15 4.32
N ILE A 97 23.14 10.78 3.56
CA ILE A 97 24.42 11.27 4.07
C ILE A 97 24.22 12.38 5.13
N GLU A 98 23.27 13.28 4.91
CA GLU A 98 22.96 14.37 5.84
C GLU A 98 22.02 13.95 6.99
N GLY A 99 21.48 12.73 6.92
CA GLY A 99 20.43 12.21 7.80
C GLY A 99 19.04 12.62 7.34
N ILE A 100 18.12 11.65 7.30
CA ILE A 100 16.71 11.87 6.94
C ILE A 100 16.06 12.78 7.99
N LYS A 101 15.48 13.89 7.55
CA LYS A 101 14.67 14.81 8.37
C LYS A 101 13.19 14.63 8.05
N ASP A 102 12.32 15.13 8.91
CA ASP A 102 10.86 15.03 8.75
C ASP A 102 10.40 15.59 7.39
N MET A 103 11.02 16.68 6.92
CA MET A 103 10.71 17.27 5.62
C MET A 103 11.08 16.38 4.42
N ASP A 104 11.97 15.41 4.61
CA ASP A 104 12.40 14.46 3.58
C ASP A 104 11.46 13.24 3.51
N TYR A 105 10.59 13.05 4.50
CA TYR A 105 9.66 11.92 4.60
C TYR A 105 8.91 11.64 3.28
N PRO A 106 8.28 12.62 2.61
CA PRO A 106 7.54 12.35 1.37
C PRO A 106 8.44 11.83 0.25
N LEU A 107 9.69 12.32 0.16
CA LEU A 107 10.64 11.88 -0.87
C LEU A 107 11.16 10.47 -0.60
N VAL A 108 11.44 10.15 0.67
CA VAL A 108 11.90 8.80 1.07
C VAL A 108 10.77 7.78 0.88
N ALA A 109 9.55 8.13 1.28
CA ALA A 109 8.37 7.29 1.06
C ALA A 109 8.13 7.07 -0.45
N ALA A 110 8.25 8.12 -1.25
CA ALA A 110 8.14 8.03 -2.71
C ALA A 110 9.24 7.15 -3.33
N ALA A 111 10.48 7.28 -2.88
CA ALA A 111 11.58 6.45 -3.34
C ALA A 111 11.36 4.96 -3.00
N GLY A 112 10.74 4.67 -1.84
CA GLY A 112 10.34 3.33 -1.43
C GLY A 112 9.34 2.63 -2.37
N THR A 113 8.68 3.36 -3.28
CA THR A 113 7.77 2.80 -4.29
C THR A 113 8.49 2.46 -5.60
N LEU A 114 9.74 2.87 -5.78
CA LEU A 114 10.46 2.75 -7.05
C LEU A 114 11.21 1.42 -7.15
N ARG A 115 11.32 0.89 -8.37
CA ARG A 115 11.97 -0.41 -8.63
C ARG A 115 13.39 -0.27 -9.16
N ASP A 116 13.73 0.88 -9.74
CA ASP A 116 15.01 1.12 -10.38
C ASP A 116 15.93 1.97 -9.49
N ALA A 117 17.21 1.61 -9.44
CA ALA A 117 18.18 2.29 -8.57
C ALA A 117 18.45 3.75 -9.01
N ASP A 118 18.44 4.03 -10.32
CA ASP A 118 18.65 5.38 -10.84
C ASP A 118 17.42 6.27 -10.57
N GLU A 119 16.22 5.70 -10.61
CA GLU A 119 14.99 6.38 -10.19
C GLU A 119 14.99 6.69 -8.68
N ILE A 120 15.41 5.74 -7.84
CA ILE A 120 15.57 5.95 -6.39
C ILE A 120 16.56 7.08 -6.11
N GLY A 121 17.76 7.02 -6.70
CA GLY A 121 18.79 8.06 -6.52
C GLY A 121 18.31 9.44 -6.98
N ARG A 122 17.58 9.52 -8.09
CA ARG A 122 16.97 10.77 -8.57
C ARG A 122 15.90 11.30 -7.60
N MET A 123 14.97 10.45 -7.14
CA MET A 123 13.93 10.86 -6.18
C MET A 123 14.52 11.43 -4.89
N LEU A 124 15.63 10.84 -4.42
CA LEU A 124 16.35 11.28 -3.23
C LEU A 124 17.32 12.45 -3.49
N THR A 125 17.36 12.99 -4.71
CA THR A 125 18.16 14.18 -5.03
C THR A 125 17.40 15.45 -4.63
N PRO A 126 17.99 16.35 -3.82
CA PRO A 126 17.31 17.58 -3.42
C PRO A 126 16.83 18.41 -4.62
N GLY A 127 15.55 18.76 -4.60
CA GLY A 127 14.91 19.57 -5.65
C GLY A 127 14.49 18.81 -6.91
N TYR A 128 14.66 17.48 -6.96
CA TYR A 128 14.15 16.67 -8.08
C TYR A 128 12.62 16.54 -8.05
N GLY A 129 12.05 16.17 -6.90
CA GLY A 129 10.61 16.12 -6.69
C GLY A 129 10.08 17.43 -6.09
N ARG A 130 8.98 17.95 -6.62
CA ARG A 130 8.20 19.00 -5.94
C ARG A 130 7.24 18.34 -4.95
N VAL A 131 7.36 18.70 -3.68
CA VAL A 131 6.44 18.25 -2.64
C VAL A 131 5.38 19.34 -2.41
N GLU A 132 4.11 18.97 -2.54
CA GLU A 132 2.98 19.74 -2.08
C GLU A 132 2.45 19.10 -0.80
N THR A 133 2.38 19.86 0.29
CA THR A 133 1.88 19.35 1.57
C THR A 133 0.63 20.12 1.97
N TRP A 134 -0.36 19.40 2.43
CA TRP A 134 -1.53 19.93 3.11
C TRP A 134 -1.57 19.37 4.53
N GLN A 135 -1.86 20.25 5.48
CA GLN A 135 -2.04 19.89 6.89
C GLN A 135 -3.42 20.35 7.34
N GLY A 136 -4.13 19.47 8.02
CA GLY A 136 -5.44 19.76 8.58
C GLY A 136 -5.97 18.57 9.36
N GLN A 137 -7.29 18.48 9.43
CA GLN A 137 -7.97 17.44 10.17
C GLN A 137 -9.14 16.91 9.34
N THR A 138 -9.44 15.63 9.54
CA THR A 138 -10.74 15.03 9.23
C THR A 138 -11.55 14.93 10.52
N GLU A 139 -12.65 14.17 10.54
CA GLU A 139 -13.50 14.06 11.71
C GLU A 139 -12.84 13.24 12.82
N LEU A 140 -12.15 12.15 12.44
CA LEU A 140 -11.53 11.20 13.38
C LEU A 140 -9.99 11.26 13.37
N THR A 141 -9.36 11.96 12.41
CA THR A 141 -7.90 12.12 12.31
C THR A 141 -7.52 13.60 12.46
N PRO A 142 -7.15 14.04 13.68
CA PRO A 142 -6.90 15.47 13.98
C PRO A 142 -5.60 16.02 13.37
N ASP A 143 -4.63 15.16 13.10
CA ASP A 143 -3.28 15.53 12.64
C ASP A 143 -2.98 14.93 11.26
N LEU A 144 -3.88 15.15 10.29
CA LEU A 144 -3.74 14.63 8.93
C LEU A 144 -2.76 15.49 8.11
N THR A 145 -1.66 14.88 7.66
CA THR A 145 -0.70 15.50 6.73
C THR A 145 -0.70 14.75 5.39
N VAL A 146 -1.29 15.35 4.36
CA VAL A 146 -1.29 14.77 3.01
C VAL A 146 -0.12 15.35 2.23
N SER A 147 0.74 14.51 1.68
CA SER A 147 1.84 14.93 0.81
C SER A 147 1.65 14.42 -0.61
N VAL A 148 1.88 15.28 -1.59
CA VAL A 148 1.87 14.95 -3.01
C VAL A 148 3.26 15.24 -3.58
N VAL A 149 3.96 14.21 -4.03
CA VAL A 149 5.26 14.32 -4.68
C VAL A 149 5.06 14.30 -6.19
N ARG A 150 5.57 15.32 -6.89
CA ARG A 150 5.54 15.40 -8.36
C ARG A 150 6.95 15.45 -8.89
N THR A 151 7.31 14.53 -9.78
CA THR A 151 8.62 14.56 -10.44
C THR A 151 8.59 15.41 -11.71
N GLU A 152 7.44 15.52 -12.38
CA GLU A 152 7.24 16.32 -13.59
C GLU A 152 5.79 16.83 -13.71
N GLY A 153 5.59 17.86 -14.54
CA GLY A 153 4.28 18.41 -14.89
C GLY A 153 3.72 19.46 -13.94
N ASP A 154 2.80 20.28 -14.46
CA ASP A 154 2.06 21.25 -13.64
C ASP A 154 1.05 20.52 -12.74
N PRO A 155 0.80 21.02 -11.52
CA PRO A 155 -0.24 20.49 -10.66
C PRO A 155 -1.59 20.57 -11.36
N LEU A 156 -2.35 19.47 -11.36
CA LEU A 156 -3.75 19.54 -11.73
C LEU A 156 -4.49 20.34 -10.65
N PRO A 157 -5.18 21.44 -11.00
CA PRO A 157 -5.95 22.20 -10.03
C PRO A 157 -6.99 21.30 -9.37
N GLY A 158 -7.03 21.32 -8.04
CA GLY A 158 -7.99 20.55 -7.23
C GLY A 158 -7.51 19.17 -6.77
N THR A 159 -6.33 18.68 -7.17
CA THR A 159 -5.85 17.34 -6.74
C THR A 159 -5.81 17.16 -5.23
N MET A 160 -5.19 18.10 -4.50
CA MET A 160 -5.08 17.99 -3.04
C MET A 160 -6.45 18.04 -2.36
N ALA A 161 -7.32 18.95 -2.79
CA ALA A 161 -8.68 19.07 -2.25
C ALA A 161 -9.48 17.78 -2.49
N GLU A 162 -9.34 17.17 -3.67
CA GLU A 162 -10.01 15.92 -4.00
C GLU A 162 -9.49 14.74 -3.18
N ILE A 163 -8.17 14.63 -2.99
CA ILE A 163 -7.57 13.59 -2.13
C ILE A 163 -8.10 13.73 -0.70
N VAL A 164 -8.03 14.93 -0.11
CA VAL A 164 -8.51 15.19 1.26
C VAL A 164 -10.01 14.86 1.39
N ARG A 165 -10.81 15.21 0.37
CA ARG A 165 -12.24 14.88 0.33
C ARG A 165 -12.48 13.38 0.32
N ILE A 166 -11.72 12.63 -0.49
CA ILE A 166 -11.81 11.17 -0.54
C ILE A 166 -11.44 10.58 0.82
N LEU A 167 -10.31 10.99 1.41
CA LEU A 167 -9.87 10.51 2.71
C LEU A 167 -10.93 10.73 3.81
N GLY A 168 -11.53 11.93 3.89
CA GLY A 168 -12.59 12.21 4.85
C GLY A 168 -13.86 11.37 4.61
N MET A 169 -14.23 11.13 3.36
CA MET A 169 -15.36 10.25 3.03
C MET A 169 -15.08 8.78 3.40
N LEU A 170 -13.87 8.28 3.13
CA LEU A 170 -13.49 6.91 3.50
C LEU A 170 -13.44 6.74 5.01
N GLU A 171 -12.89 7.71 5.73
CA GLU A 171 -12.90 7.74 7.20
C GLU A 171 -14.34 7.72 7.74
N GLY A 172 -15.22 8.60 7.24
CA GLY A 172 -16.63 8.65 7.66
C GLY A 172 -17.39 7.37 7.32
N PHE A 173 -17.07 6.72 6.20
CA PHE A 173 -17.62 5.41 5.88
C PHE A 173 -17.12 4.33 6.82
N MET A 174 -15.85 4.33 7.19
CA MET A 174 -15.29 3.31 8.07
C MET A 174 -15.67 3.54 9.55
N ASP A 175 -15.87 4.80 9.97
CA ASP A 175 -16.06 5.25 11.36
C ASP A 175 -14.93 4.81 12.28
N ILE A 176 -13.73 4.86 11.72
CA ILE A 176 -12.46 4.69 12.42
C ILE A 176 -11.45 5.65 11.79
N PRO A 177 -10.46 6.15 12.57
CA PRO A 177 -9.42 7.03 12.04
C PRO A 177 -8.72 6.44 10.81
N LEU A 178 -8.17 7.31 9.98
CA LEU A 178 -7.32 6.90 8.86
C LEU A 178 -6.15 6.06 9.41
N PRO A 179 -5.85 4.87 8.83
CA PRO A 179 -4.77 4.03 9.34
C PRO A 179 -3.39 4.69 9.15
N ASN A 180 -3.25 5.50 8.10
CA ASN A 180 -2.10 6.36 7.88
C ASN A 180 -2.50 7.84 7.96
N PRO A 181 -2.12 8.58 9.02
CA PRO A 181 -2.35 10.02 9.12
C PRO A 181 -1.38 10.85 8.26
N ASN A 182 -0.41 10.22 7.59
CA ASN A 182 0.60 10.87 6.76
C ASN A 182 0.73 10.22 5.36
N PRO A 183 -0.36 10.15 4.57
CA PRO A 183 -0.33 9.52 3.26
C PRO A 183 0.50 10.34 2.26
N VAL A 184 1.34 9.64 1.48
CA VAL A 184 2.14 10.25 0.41
C VAL A 184 1.63 9.76 -0.94
N PHE A 185 1.28 10.67 -1.84
CA PHE A 185 0.87 10.35 -3.20
C PHE A 185 1.93 10.80 -4.19
N VAL A 186 2.44 9.89 -5.01
CA VAL A 186 3.54 10.14 -5.93
C VAL A 186 3.02 10.18 -7.37
N PHE A 187 3.04 11.35 -7.98
CA PHE A 187 2.78 11.51 -9.42
C PHE A 187 4.12 11.51 -10.15
N ASN A 188 4.44 10.38 -10.77
CA ASN A 188 5.71 10.18 -11.47
C ASN A 188 5.49 9.80 -12.93
N ASP A 189 6.02 10.60 -13.87
CA ASP A 189 6.06 10.32 -15.31
C ASP A 189 7.35 9.54 -15.69
N ALA A 190 8.38 9.52 -14.81
CA ALA A 190 9.69 8.93 -15.12
C ALA A 190 9.69 7.39 -15.16
N SER A 191 8.67 6.74 -14.60
CA SER A 191 8.56 5.28 -14.50
C SER A 191 7.99 4.60 -15.74
N SER A 192 8.51 5.00 -16.90
CA SER A 192 8.11 4.64 -18.27
C SER A 192 8.05 3.15 -18.67
N ARG A 193 8.20 2.20 -17.72
CA ARG A 193 8.37 0.77 -18.06
C ARG A 193 7.34 -0.20 -17.49
N VAL A 194 6.41 0.23 -16.63
CA VAL A 194 5.32 -0.63 -16.16
C VAL A 194 4.03 0.21 -16.01
N PRO A 195 2.95 -0.04 -16.77
CA PRO A 195 1.71 0.71 -16.62
C PRO A 195 0.89 0.29 -15.38
N GLY A 196 0.26 1.25 -14.68
CA GLY A 196 -0.66 1.04 -13.53
C GLY A 196 -0.31 1.83 -12.25
N SER A 197 -1.18 1.82 -11.23
CA SER A 197 -0.85 2.32 -9.88
C SER A 197 0.05 1.33 -9.13
N GLN A 198 0.87 1.83 -8.21
CA GLN A 198 1.63 0.99 -7.29
C GLN A 198 1.43 1.46 -5.86
N GLY A 199 0.59 0.75 -5.12
CA GLY A 199 0.57 0.76 -3.68
C GLY A 199 1.85 0.17 -3.09
N THR A 200 2.42 0.87 -2.12
CA THR A 200 3.28 0.14 -1.18
C THR A 200 2.39 -0.80 -0.38
N ARG A 201 2.72 -2.10 -0.30
CA ARG A 201 2.04 -3.10 0.57
C ARG A 201 1.88 -2.73 2.07
N TYR A 202 2.12 -1.48 2.47
CA TYR A 202 1.96 -0.99 3.83
C TYR A 202 1.46 0.47 3.90
N GLY A 203 0.94 1.07 2.81
CA GLY A 203 0.16 2.30 2.94
C GLY A 203 0.90 3.62 3.10
N PHE A 204 2.21 3.66 2.89
CA PHE A 204 3.02 4.85 3.24
C PHE A 204 3.24 5.80 2.08
N ALA A 205 3.34 5.25 0.88
CA ALA A 205 3.32 6.01 -0.36
C ALA A 205 2.54 5.25 -1.44
N TYR A 206 1.79 6.02 -2.22
CA TYR A 206 0.92 5.57 -3.28
C TYR A 206 1.45 6.12 -4.59
N GLY A 207 2.00 5.24 -5.43
CA GLY A 207 2.42 5.60 -6.78
C GLY A 207 1.20 5.82 -7.67
N LEU A 208 0.81 7.08 -7.86
CA LEU A 208 -0.16 7.52 -8.86
C LEU A 208 0.60 7.74 -10.17
N ARG A 209 0.82 6.69 -10.96
CA ARG A 209 1.49 6.87 -12.26
C ARG A 209 0.63 7.75 -13.15
N SER A 210 1.15 8.93 -13.44
CA SER A 210 0.57 9.85 -14.40
C SER A 210 1.13 9.48 -15.76
N ASP A 211 0.77 8.32 -16.32
CA ASP A 211 1.06 8.10 -17.74
C ASP A 211 0.32 9.22 -18.47
N ARG A 212 1.07 10.19 -18.98
CA ARG A 212 0.51 11.36 -19.66
C ARG A 212 -0.33 10.96 -20.89
N GLU A 213 -0.16 9.72 -21.37
CA GLU A 213 -1.01 9.05 -22.34
C GLU A 213 -2.27 8.42 -21.71
N GLN A 214 -2.22 7.71 -20.58
CA GLN A 214 -3.45 7.24 -19.89
C GLN A 214 -4.30 8.39 -19.34
N ILE A 215 -3.68 9.47 -18.86
CA ILE A 215 -4.35 10.69 -18.44
C ILE A 215 -4.99 11.45 -19.61
N LYS A 216 -4.46 11.30 -20.83
CA LYS A 216 -5.06 11.87 -22.04
C LYS A 216 -6.15 10.98 -22.65
N ASP A 217 -5.95 9.67 -22.63
CA ASP A 217 -6.86 8.70 -23.24
C ASP A 217 -8.07 8.37 -22.35
N TYR A 218 -7.92 8.48 -21.02
CA TYR A 218 -8.97 8.26 -20.02
C TYR A 218 -9.32 9.51 -19.19
N GLY A 219 -9.08 10.71 -19.73
CA GLY A 219 -9.60 11.95 -19.14
C GLY A 219 -8.97 12.42 -17.82
N GLY A 220 -7.94 11.75 -17.27
CA GLY A 220 -6.93 12.29 -16.32
C GLY A 220 -7.38 12.67 -14.91
N ARG A 221 -8.51 13.37 -14.79
CA ARG A 221 -9.25 13.66 -13.56
C ARG A 221 -10.19 12.52 -13.16
N GLU A 222 -10.51 11.61 -14.08
CA GLU A 222 -11.48 10.54 -13.83
C GLU A 222 -10.87 9.37 -13.05
N LEU A 223 -9.58 9.09 -13.24
CA LEU A 223 -8.87 7.96 -12.60
C LEU A 223 -8.34 8.26 -11.20
N LEU A 224 -8.00 9.52 -10.90
CA LEU A 224 -7.43 9.91 -9.60
C LEU A 224 -8.24 9.35 -8.40
N PRO A 225 -9.58 9.47 -8.37
CA PRO A 225 -10.36 8.97 -7.25
C PRO A 225 -10.29 7.46 -7.06
N SER A 226 -10.44 6.70 -8.16
CA SER A 226 -10.38 5.24 -8.15
C SER A 226 -9.05 4.74 -7.59
N VAL A 227 -7.94 5.37 -8.00
CA VAL A 227 -6.63 4.99 -7.49
C VAL A 227 -6.46 5.37 -6.02
N VAL A 228 -6.81 6.59 -5.60
CA VAL A 228 -6.72 6.98 -4.18
C VAL A 228 -7.55 6.03 -3.31
N ILE A 229 -8.76 5.70 -3.75
CA ILE A 229 -9.65 4.73 -3.10
C ILE A 229 -9.01 3.35 -3.01
N HIS A 230 -8.47 2.85 -4.12
CA HIS A 230 -7.78 1.56 -4.17
C HIS A 230 -6.65 1.49 -3.17
N GLU A 231 -5.85 2.54 -3.14
CA GLU A 231 -4.65 2.57 -2.34
C GLU A 231 -4.94 2.73 -0.84
N VAL A 232 -5.92 3.55 -0.47
CA VAL A 232 -6.37 3.68 0.93
C VAL A 232 -7.13 2.43 1.40
N ALA A 233 -7.74 1.65 0.50
CA ALA A 233 -8.31 0.36 0.87
C ALA A 233 -7.23 -0.64 1.35
N HIS A 234 -6.02 -0.61 0.79
CA HIS A 234 -4.90 -1.43 1.31
C HIS A 234 -4.54 -1.06 2.75
N ASP A 235 -4.74 0.18 3.18
CA ASP A 235 -4.43 0.60 4.54
C ASP A 235 -5.44 0.03 5.55
N TYR A 236 -6.72 0.06 5.22
CA TYR A 236 -7.76 -0.45 6.11
C TYR A 236 -7.73 -1.98 6.18
N PHE A 237 -7.66 -2.66 5.04
CA PHE A 237 -7.86 -4.11 4.98
C PHE A 237 -6.53 -4.89 4.97
N GLY A 238 -5.41 -4.16 5.09
CA GLY A 238 -4.07 -4.67 4.85
C GLY A 238 -3.79 -4.79 3.35
N SER A 239 -2.52 -4.97 3.01
CA SER A 239 -2.12 -5.52 1.70
C SER A 239 -1.89 -7.02 1.87
N PRO A 240 -2.95 -7.85 1.98
CA PRO A 240 -2.76 -9.28 1.81
C PRO A 240 -2.13 -9.49 0.44
N LEU A 241 -1.33 -10.55 0.33
CA LEU A 241 -0.76 -11.02 -0.93
C LEU A 241 -1.84 -11.32 -2.01
N LYS A 242 -3.11 -11.24 -1.66
CA LYS A 242 -4.28 -11.61 -2.47
C LYS A 242 -4.95 -10.35 -3.02
N SER A 243 -4.48 -9.87 -4.16
CA SER A 243 -5.00 -8.65 -4.82
C SER A 243 -6.53 -8.65 -4.97
N TRP A 244 -7.12 -9.79 -5.32
CA TRP A 244 -8.58 -9.96 -5.49
C TRP A 244 -9.40 -9.62 -4.23
N TYR A 245 -8.88 -9.89 -3.03
CA TYR A 245 -9.62 -9.69 -1.77
C TYR A 245 -9.89 -8.21 -1.51
N ASN A 246 -8.93 -7.35 -1.86
CA ASN A 246 -9.02 -5.91 -1.65
C ASN A 246 -9.95 -5.22 -2.65
N HIS A 247 -10.38 -5.88 -3.73
CA HIS A 247 -11.35 -5.27 -4.65
C HIS A 247 -12.77 -5.18 -4.10
N LEU A 248 -13.12 -6.00 -3.10
CA LEU A 248 -14.41 -5.90 -2.43
C LEU A 248 -14.58 -4.54 -1.71
N PRO A 249 -13.65 -4.10 -0.84
CA PRO A 249 -13.73 -2.79 -0.23
C PRO A 249 -13.54 -1.65 -1.24
N VAL A 250 -12.74 -1.85 -2.29
CA VAL A 250 -12.63 -0.85 -3.38
C VAL A 250 -13.97 -0.60 -4.04
N ILE A 251 -14.80 -1.62 -4.26
CA ILE A 251 -16.16 -1.44 -4.79
C ILE A 251 -17.03 -0.64 -3.82
N ALA A 252 -17.00 -0.95 -2.53
CA ALA A 252 -17.76 -0.19 -1.55
C ALA A 252 -17.34 1.29 -1.55
N PHE A 253 -16.02 1.54 -1.56
CA PHE A 253 -15.43 2.87 -1.55
C PHE A 253 -15.71 3.65 -2.85
N GLU A 254 -15.61 3.02 -4.01
CA GLU A 254 -15.99 3.63 -5.27
C GLU A 254 -17.49 3.89 -5.34
N TYR A 255 -18.31 2.99 -4.82
CA TYR A 255 -19.76 3.15 -4.80
C TYR A 255 -20.16 4.38 -3.97
N ILE A 256 -19.64 4.53 -2.74
CA ILE A 256 -19.90 5.72 -1.91
C ILE A 256 -19.34 7.00 -2.54
N TYR A 257 -18.19 6.92 -3.21
CA TYR A 257 -17.60 8.05 -3.92
C TYR A 257 -18.48 8.51 -5.09
N ARG A 258 -19.04 7.57 -5.83
CA ARG A 258 -19.87 7.86 -7.00
C ARG A 258 -21.27 8.33 -6.61
N LEU A 259 -21.81 7.92 -5.46
CA LEU A 259 -23.03 8.52 -4.90
C LEU A 259 -22.91 10.05 -4.72
N ASP A 260 -21.69 10.58 -4.64
CA ASP A 260 -21.41 12.02 -4.59
C ASP A 260 -21.35 12.70 -5.98
N GLY A 261 -22.05 12.13 -6.98
CA GLY A 261 -22.34 12.81 -8.25
C GLY A 261 -21.75 12.20 -9.53
N ARG A 262 -21.38 10.91 -9.53
CA ARG A 262 -20.99 10.14 -10.73
C ARG A 262 -21.86 8.90 -10.90
N ASP A 263 -21.89 8.31 -12.10
CA ASP A 263 -22.66 7.09 -12.34
C ASP A 263 -21.97 5.87 -11.65
N PRO A 264 -22.62 5.21 -10.67
CA PRO A 264 -22.09 4.02 -10.01
C PRO A 264 -21.94 2.80 -10.94
N THR A 265 -22.48 2.86 -12.17
CA THR A 265 -22.49 1.73 -13.10
C THR A 265 -21.30 1.69 -14.08
N GLU A 266 -20.49 2.75 -14.17
CA GLU A 266 -19.29 2.75 -15.04
C GLU A 266 -18.21 1.78 -14.51
N LEU A 267 -17.62 0.95 -15.38
CA LEU A 267 -16.57 0.04 -14.96
C LEU A 267 -15.23 0.79 -14.76
N PRO A 268 -14.43 0.47 -13.72
CA PRO A 268 -13.08 1.00 -13.60
C PRO A 268 -12.23 0.66 -14.83
N ALA A 269 -11.34 1.57 -15.25
CA ALA A 269 -10.52 1.38 -16.45
C ALA A 269 -9.62 0.12 -16.37
N GLU A 270 -9.18 -0.26 -15.18
CA GLU A 270 -8.41 -1.50 -14.95
C GLU A 270 -9.22 -2.77 -15.30
N VAL A 271 -10.53 -2.74 -15.06
CA VAL A 271 -11.44 -3.86 -15.38
C VAL A 271 -11.70 -3.91 -16.89
N LEU A 272 -11.89 -2.74 -17.51
CA LEU A 272 -12.07 -2.62 -18.97
C LEU A 272 -10.85 -3.15 -19.75
N ASP A 273 -9.63 -2.82 -19.31
CA ASP A 273 -8.38 -3.24 -19.96
C ASP A 273 -8.22 -4.79 -19.94
N VAL A 274 -8.74 -5.48 -18.92
CA VAL A 274 -8.74 -6.96 -18.85
C VAL A 274 -9.76 -7.58 -19.80
N ILE A 275 -10.96 -6.99 -19.89
CA ILE A 275 -12.02 -7.43 -20.80
C ILE A 275 -11.53 -7.32 -22.26
N GLU A 276 -10.89 -6.21 -22.60
CA GLU A 276 -10.43 -5.93 -23.95
C GLU A 276 -9.25 -6.82 -24.38
N ARG A 277 -8.30 -7.11 -23.48
CA ARG A 277 -7.07 -7.84 -23.85
C ARG A 277 -7.21 -9.36 -23.85
N ARG A 278 -8.22 -9.94 -23.19
CA ARG A 278 -8.46 -11.41 -23.07
C ARG A 278 -7.30 -12.24 -22.48
N GLU A 279 -6.26 -11.63 -21.93
CA GLU A 279 -5.00 -12.30 -21.50
C GLU A 279 -5.10 -13.08 -20.17
N CYS A 280 -6.28 -13.19 -19.58
CA CYS A 280 -6.43 -13.87 -18.30
C CYS A 280 -6.42 -15.40 -18.41
N GLU A 281 -5.48 -16.05 -17.71
CA GLU A 281 -5.42 -17.51 -17.60
C GLU A 281 -6.15 -18.04 -16.36
N ALA A 282 -6.25 -17.21 -15.31
CA ALA A 282 -7.03 -17.53 -14.13
C ALA A 282 -8.51 -17.74 -14.48
N ARG A 283 -9.05 -18.92 -14.16
CA ARG A 283 -10.46 -19.29 -14.44
C ARG A 283 -11.39 -18.95 -13.28
N ASN A 284 -10.80 -18.73 -12.11
CA ASN A 284 -11.46 -18.43 -10.85
C ASN A 284 -10.39 -17.96 -9.86
N ILE A 285 -10.83 -17.55 -8.67
CA ILE A 285 -9.96 -17.03 -7.62
C ILE A 285 -9.02 -18.11 -7.09
N LYS A 286 -9.49 -19.37 -6.93
CA LYS A 286 -8.63 -20.47 -6.47
C LYS A 286 -7.47 -20.72 -7.44
N HIS A 287 -7.76 -20.79 -8.74
CA HIS A 287 -6.75 -20.95 -9.78
C HIS A 287 -5.76 -19.79 -9.73
N HIS A 288 -6.23 -18.55 -9.58
CA HIS A 288 -5.34 -17.39 -9.42
C HIS A 288 -4.42 -17.52 -8.19
N GLU A 289 -4.93 -17.98 -7.04
CA GLU A 289 -4.10 -18.21 -5.84
C GLU A 289 -3.08 -19.35 -6.00
N GLU A 290 -3.41 -20.36 -6.81
CA GLU A 290 -2.53 -21.50 -7.10
C GLU A 290 -1.42 -21.17 -8.12
N MET A 291 -1.41 -19.99 -8.73
CA MET A 291 -0.44 -19.58 -9.76
C MET A 291 0.94 -19.13 -9.22
N GLU A 292 1.19 -19.27 -7.90
CA GLU A 292 2.47 -19.11 -7.15
C GLU A 292 3.52 -18.08 -7.65
N GLU A 293 4.23 -18.32 -8.75
CA GLU A 293 5.25 -17.39 -9.29
C GLU A 293 4.69 -16.46 -10.36
N ARG A 294 3.63 -16.89 -11.05
CA ARG A 294 3.06 -16.20 -12.22
C ARG A 294 2.05 -15.13 -11.86
N TRP A 295 1.54 -15.10 -10.63
CA TRP A 295 0.60 -14.03 -10.22
C TRP A 295 1.26 -12.65 -10.20
N GLU A 296 2.59 -12.56 -10.11
CA GLU A 296 3.32 -11.30 -10.25
C GLU A 296 3.48 -10.86 -11.72
N GLU A 297 3.21 -11.75 -12.70
CA GLU A 297 3.07 -11.38 -14.10
C GLU A 297 1.89 -10.39 -14.21
N ARG A 298 2.12 -9.28 -14.91
CA ARG A 298 1.20 -8.14 -14.94
C ARG A 298 -0.21 -8.55 -15.38
N GLU A 299 -0.30 -9.46 -16.33
CA GLU A 299 -1.55 -9.97 -16.89
C GLU A 299 -2.33 -10.78 -15.85
N GLN A 300 -1.66 -11.65 -15.07
CA GLN A 300 -2.30 -12.45 -14.04
C GLN A 300 -2.64 -11.62 -12.79
N PHE A 301 -1.81 -10.66 -12.43
CA PHE A 301 -2.14 -9.70 -11.36
C PHE A 301 -3.47 -8.97 -11.63
N ARG A 302 -3.68 -8.54 -12.88
CA ARG A 302 -4.92 -7.89 -13.34
C ARG A 302 -6.12 -8.84 -13.36
N CYS A 303 -5.92 -10.14 -13.59
CA CYS A 303 -6.98 -11.13 -13.43
C CYS A 303 -7.54 -11.15 -12.02
N GLY A 304 -6.67 -11.10 -11.00
CA GLY A 304 -7.10 -11.04 -9.61
C GLY A 304 -8.00 -9.83 -9.37
N HIS A 305 -7.66 -8.68 -9.96
CA HIS A 305 -8.47 -7.46 -9.89
C HIS A 305 -9.85 -7.66 -10.50
N TYR A 306 -9.91 -8.18 -11.72
CA TYR A 306 -11.16 -8.50 -12.42
C TYR A 306 -12.06 -9.45 -11.60
N LEU A 307 -11.51 -10.57 -11.12
CA LEU A 307 -12.26 -11.59 -10.38
C LEU A 307 -12.79 -11.05 -9.05
N GLY A 308 -11.97 -10.29 -8.31
CA GLY A 308 -12.37 -9.64 -7.08
C GLY A 308 -13.46 -8.59 -7.30
N PHE A 309 -13.33 -7.79 -8.37
CA PHE A 309 -14.32 -6.79 -8.74
C PHE A 309 -15.69 -7.43 -9.04
N TRP A 310 -15.74 -8.44 -9.91
CA TRP A 310 -17.01 -9.05 -10.27
C TRP A 310 -17.67 -9.82 -9.12
N LEU A 311 -16.88 -10.48 -8.27
CA LEU A 311 -17.39 -11.04 -7.02
C LEU A 311 -18.04 -9.96 -6.15
N GLY A 312 -17.34 -8.85 -5.89
CA GLY A 312 -17.86 -7.76 -5.07
C GLY A 312 -19.13 -7.14 -5.65
N ARG A 313 -19.18 -6.97 -6.98
CA ARG A 313 -20.35 -6.42 -7.68
C ARG A 313 -21.57 -7.34 -7.55
N GLU A 314 -21.41 -8.63 -7.78
CA GLU A 314 -22.52 -9.57 -7.64
C GLU A 314 -22.99 -9.72 -6.20
N LEU A 315 -22.06 -9.65 -5.23
CA LEU A 315 -22.44 -9.61 -3.82
C LEU A 315 -23.26 -8.35 -3.51
N LEU A 316 -22.83 -7.19 -4.00
CA LEU A 316 -23.59 -5.93 -3.87
C LEU A 316 -24.99 -6.04 -4.48
N GLU A 317 -25.11 -6.60 -5.69
CA GLU A 317 -26.39 -6.82 -6.35
C GLU A 317 -27.28 -7.81 -5.58
N ALA A 318 -26.70 -8.85 -4.98
CA ALA A 318 -27.43 -9.89 -4.27
C ALA A 318 -27.95 -9.47 -2.88
N VAL A 319 -27.14 -8.74 -2.10
CA VAL A 319 -27.53 -8.33 -0.72
C VAL A 319 -28.11 -6.93 -0.65
N GLY A 320 -27.93 -6.12 -1.70
CA GLY A 320 -28.29 -4.71 -1.70
C GLY A 320 -27.24 -3.85 -1.00
N GLN A 321 -27.34 -2.54 -1.21
CA GLN A 321 -26.31 -1.56 -0.85
C GLN A 321 -26.05 -1.48 0.64
N GLU A 322 -27.10 -1.30 1.44
CA GLU A 322 -26.98 -1.10 2.89
C GLU A 322 -26.30 -2.29 3.58
N GLU A 323 -26.74 -3.51 3.25
CA GLU A 323 -26.17 -4.73 3.80
C GLU A 323 -24.75 -4.97 3.29
N PHE A 324 -24.46 -4.72 1.99
CA PHE A 324 -23.11 -4.85 1.45
C PHE A 324 -22.12 -3.92 2.17
N LEU A 325 -22.48 -2.65 2.29
CA LEU A 325 -21.67 -1.63 2.97
C LEU A 325 -21.43 -2.00 4.44
N PHE A 326 -22.46 -2.47 5.15
CA PHE A 326 -22.33 -2.98 6.51
C PHE A 326 -21.37 -4.18 6.60
N LYS A 327 -21.49 -5.15 5.68
CA LYS A 327 -20.59 -6.32 5.64
C LYS A 327 -19.14 -5.92 5.34
N ILE A 328 -18.89 -4.96 4.45
CA ILE A 328 -17.54 -4.48 4.15
C ILE A 328 -16.92 -3.74 5.34
N ARG A 329 -17.68 -2.94 6.09
CA ARG A 329 -17.15 -2.36 7.35
C ARG A 329 -16.76 -3.44 8.35
N ASN A 330 -17.55 -4.51 8.47
CA ASN A 330 -17.23 -5.65 9.33
C ASN A 330 -16.04 -6.48 8.80
N MET A 331 -15.80 -6.49 7.50
CA MET A 331 -14.65 -7.16 6.89
C MET A 331 -13.34 -6.62 7.45
N HIS A 332 -13.23 -5.32 7.73
CA HIS A 332 -12.02 -4.73 8.32
C HIS A 332 -11.64 -5.41 9.64
N ARG A 333 -12.61 -5.59 10.55
CA ARG A 333 -12.39 -6.27 11.83
C ARG A 333 -11.88 -7.70 11.65
N ILE A 334 -12.41 -8.42 10.66
CA ILE A 334 -12.01 -9.79 10.36
C ILE A 334 -10.59 -9.81 9.78
N SER A 335 -10.28 -8.91 8.84
CA SER A 335 -8.94 -8.79 8.25
C SER A 335 -7.88 -8.51 9.32
N GLN A 336 -8.14 -7.55 10.21
CA GLN A 336 -7.21 -7.22 11.30
C GLN A 336 -7.00 -8.41 12.26
N ALA A 337 -8.06 -9.15 12.57
CA ALA A 337 -7.96 -10.34 13.43
C ALA A 337 -7.15 -11.48 12.79
N GLU A 338 -7.19 -11.62 11.46
CA GLU A 338 -6.42 -12.64 10.74
C GLU A 338 -4.95 -12.25 10.61
N LEU A 339 -4.68 -10.98 10.26
CA LEU A 339 -3.33 -10.42 10.19
C LEU A 339 -2.62 -10.51 11.55
N ALA A 340 -3.33 -10.25 12.65
CA ALA A 340 -2.77 -10.37 14.01
C ALA A 340 -2.32 -11.81 14.37
N LYS A 341 -2.83 -12.83 13.67
CA LYS A 341 -2.41 -14.23 13.84
C LYS A 341 -1.27 -14.62 12.89
N GLY A 342 -0.80 -13.70 12.05
CA GLY A 342 0.13 -13.99 10.96
C GLY A 342 -0.53 -14.71 9.78
N GLY A 343 -1.87 -14.76 9.73
CA GLY A 343 -2.62 -15.29 8.60
C GLY A 343 -2.85 -14.24 7.52
N ASN A 344 -3.41 -14.67 6.39
CA ASN A 344 -3.89 -13.78 5.34
C ASN A 344 -5.40 -13.96 5.19
N PRO A 345 -6.20 -12.89 5.26
CA PRO A 345 -7.62 -12.99 4.99
C PRO A 345 -7.85 -13.46 3.54
N GLY A 346 -8.91 -14.23 3.33
CA GLY A 346 -9.24 -14.84 2.04
C GLY A 346 -10.68 -15.29 1.95
N ILE A 347 -10.93 -16.34 1.15
CA ILE A 347 -12.28 -16.76 0.80
C ILE A 347 -13.13 -17.19 2.00
N ASP A 348 -12.53 -17.79 3.03
CA ASP A 348 -13.27 -18.27 4.20
C ASP A 348 -13.85 -17.10 5.00
N GLN A 349 -13.12 -15.98 5.10
CA GLN A 349 -13.62 -14.75 5.70
C GLN A 349 -14.77 -14.14 4.88
N ILE A 350 -14.73 -14.27 3.54
CA ILE A 350 -15.84 -13.84 2.68
C ILE A 350 -17.06 -14.74 2.87
N ARG A 351 -16.87 -16.06 2.99
CA ARG A 351 -17.97 -16.99 3.30
C ARG A 351 -18.62 -16.70 4.65
N GLU A 352 -17.81 -16.33 5.66
CA GLU A 352 -18.32 -15.92 6.98
C GLU A 352 -19.15 -14.64 6.90
N LEU A 353 -18.73 -13.66 6.09
CA LEU A 353 -19.44 -12.39 5.91
C LEU A 353 -20.74 -12.55 5.10
N PHE A 354 -20.74 -13.46 4.12
CA PHE A 354 -21.82 -13.66 3.16
C PHE A 354 -22.37 -15.10 3.17
N PRO A 355 -22.89 -15.60 4.31
CA PRO A 355 -23.31 -17.00 4.46
C PRO A 355 -24.54 -17.37 3.61
N ASP A 356 -25.33 -16.39 3.20
CA ASP A 356 -26.50 -16.60 2.34
C ASP A 356 -26.17 -16.52 0.84
N GLN A 357 -24.95 -16.08 0.49
CA GLN A 357 -24.48 -15.93 -0.89
C GLN A 357 -23.36 -16.93 -1.23
N LEU A 358 -23.26 -18.04 -0.49
CA LEU A 358 -22.24 -19.07 -0.72
C LEU A 358 -22.21 -19.58 -2.16
N ALA A 359 -23.36 -19.70 -2.82
CA ALA A 359 -23.41 -20.10 -4.23
C ALA A 359 -22.65 -19.13 -5.15
N THR A 360 -22.78 -17.82 -4.90
CA THR A 360 -22.03 -16.77 -5.62
C THR A 360 -20.54 -16.86 -5.27
N VAL A 361 -20.22 -16.89 -3.97
CA VAL A 361 -18.83 -16.94 -3.48
C VAL A 361 -18.09 -18.17 -4.02
N ASP A 362 -18.70 -19.35 -3.94
CA ASP A 362 -18.09 -20.61 -4.38
C ASP A 362 -17.94 -20.71 -5.90
N ARG A 363 -18.85 -20.06 -6.65
CA ARG A 363 -18.74 -19.92 -8.11
C ARG A 363 -17.51 -19.10 -8.50
N TYR A 364 -17.22 -17.99 -7.82
CA TYR A 364 -16.01 -17.22 -8.07
C TYR A 364 -14.75 -17.87 -7.50
N TRP A 365 -14.88 -18.62 -6.40
CA TRP A 365 -13.77 -19.38 -5.83
C TRP A 365 -13.31 -20.51 -6.74
N SER A 366 -14.23 -21.36 -7.20
CA SER A 366 -13.88 -22.65 -7.82
C SER A 366 -14.65 -22.99 -9.11
N GLY A 367 -15.57 -22.14 -9.55
CA GLY A 367 -16.28 -22.29 -10.83
C GLY A 367 -15.44 -21.86 -12.04
N GLU A 368 -16.05 -21.68 -13.21
CA GLU A 368 -15.35 -21.30 -14.45
C GLU A 368 -15.67 -19.86 -14.92
N VAL A 369 -15.76 -18.91 -13.99
CA VAL A 369 -16.18 -17.51 -14.26
C VAL A 369 -15.15 -16.63 -14.98
N GLY A 370 -13.86 -17.00 -14.93
CA GLY A 370 -12.76 -16.29 -15.58
C GLY A 370 -12.48 -16.76 -17.01
N THR A 371 -13.28 -17.68 -17.56
CA THR A 371 -13.11 -18.18 -18.93
C THR A 371 -13.42 -17.09 -19.97
N PRO A 372 -12.77 -17.10 -21.15
CA PRO A 372 -13.07 -16.15 -22.22
C PRO A 372 -14.53 -16.12 -22.67
N GLU A 373 -15.27 -17.21 -22.47
CA GLU A 373 -16.68 -17.35 -22.83
C GLU A 373 -17.63 -16.74 -21.79
N MET A 374 -17.18 -16.57 -20.55
CA MET A 374 -17.94 -15.95 -19.46
C MET A 374 -17.60 -14.47 -19.24
N ARG A 375 -16.50 -13.98 -19.83
CA ARG A 375 -16.11 -12.57 -19.90
C ARG A 375 -16.81 -11.88 -21.08
#